data_AF-A0A8S3ZES7-F1
#
_entry.id   AF-A0A8S3ZES7-F1
#
_cell.length_a   1.000
_cell.length_b   1.000
_cell.length_c   1.000
_cell.angle_alpha   90.00
_cell.angle_beta   90.00
_cell.angle_gamma   90.00
#
_symmetry.space_group_name_H-M   'P 1'
#
loop_
_entity.id
_entity.type
_entity.pdbx_description
1 polymer ?
#
loop_
_entity_poly.entity_id
_entity_poly.type
_entity_poly.pdbx_seq_one_letter_code
_entity_poly.pdbx_strand_id
1 'polypeptide(L)'
;QSTLGYKIFLQLLAQHKPDTAVGKISQYLELLKIHQNRPSNCLLILWAVGQCGVKNFKSGLKVWLDLMLPALEVRQVAHYPVEYLEQLLSSHKDVGAAYGVITLREYFQVLDVVFNPSFNLSGDLRKRLTLLYPQIKELAYGQAPAQNLRTFFPSYLARISASSNQAVKNEVLQCLVKCLTVDKQSFSIWYQLYVKHLAASGALLEHISHEWPKLASKFDKKLLQETLRSFSVTNDELETQERGNRDGLALCQAATKELTTKLTRGSFPWGHLLFVLVFILASVVVYDITLSADLRSSRAVRFLEHYGILAFLEQVWKYVLAFQTLVSEWLKAKFPVYSAYIRENVGPFLSLVWQNLLDFLIAAELTTRPHRAWLVAKAADFYQWAYELSPETWAWCYSSLVWLLQVVQEYLLLVWKHSVHLALGAYQWLKDNISESSTESVQETFRWILTRTQTYWQLAYTWCSSTISATVK
;
A
#
# COMPACT_ATOMS: atom_id res chain seq x y z
N GLN A 1 -25.14 -46.72 11.14
CA GLN A 1 -24.81 -46.19 9.79
C GLN A 1 -23.64 -45.22 9.92
N SER A 2 -22.62 -45.30 9.06
CA SER A 2 -21.41 -44.47 9.20
C SER A 2 -21.71 -43.02 8.81
N THR A 3 -21.84 -42.15 9.82
CA THR A 3 -22.06 -40.70 9.68
C THR A 3 -20.96 -40.01 8.87
N LEU A 4 -19.75 -40.58 8.86
CA LEU A 4 -18.62 -40.10 8.07
C LEU A 4 -18.84 -40.30 6.56
N GLY A 5 -19.41 -41.44 6.16
CA GLY A 5 -19.65 -41.74 4.74
C GLY A 5 -20.59 -40.71 4.09
N TYR A 6 -21.66 -40.33 4.80
CA TYR A 6 -22.58 -39.29 4.32
C TYR A 6 -21.91 -37.91 4.22
N LYS A 7 -21.03 -37.55 5.16
CA LYS A 7 -20.30 -36.28 5.10
C LYS A 7 -19.37 -36.21 3.89
N ILE A 8 -18.61 -37.29 3.64
CA ILE A 8 -17.73 -37.39 2.47
C ILE A 8 -18.56 -37.32 1.18
N PHE A 9 -19.68 -38.04 1.12
CA PHE A 9 -20.57 -38.01 -0.02
C PHE A 9 -21.12 -36.60 -0.29
N LEU A 10 -21.63 -35.91 0.73
CA LEU A 10 -22.12 -34.53 0.60
C LEU A 10 -21.03 -33.57 0.15
N GLN A 11 -19.82 -33.71 0.69
CA GLN A 11 -18.67 -32.90 0.29
C GLN A 11 -18.31 -33.11 -1.18
N LEU A 12 -18.17 -34.35 -1.64
CA LEU A 12 -17.89 -34.66 -3.03
C LEU A 12 -19.02 -34.18 -3.95
N LEU A 13 -20.27 -34.39 -3.55
CA LEU A 13 -21.44 -33.97 -4.33
C LEU A 13 -21.46 -32.45 -4.53
N ALA A 14 -21.29 -31.68 -3.44
CA ALA A 14 -21.27 -30.23 -3.50
C ALA A 14 -20.09 -29.68 -4.31
N GLN A 15 -18.93 -30.32 -4.24
CA GLN A 15 -17.75 -29.92 -5.02
C GLN A 15 -17.87 -30.24 -6.52
N HIS A 16 -18.50 -31.35 -6.88
CA HIS A 16 -18.65 -31.78 -8.28
C HIS A 16 -19.91 -31.24 -8.97
N LYS A 17 -20.95 -30.93 -8.20
CA LYS A 17 -22.25 -30.41 -8.69
C LYS A 17 -22.70 -29.19 -7.86
N PRO A 18 -21.91 -28.09 -7.85
CA PRO A 18 -22.22 -26.92 -7.03
C PRO A 18 -23.55 -26.25 -7.41
N ASP A 19 -23.93 -26.29 -8.68
CA ASP A 19 -25.18 -25.69 -9.18
C ASP A 19 -26.44 -26.30 -8.53
N THR A 20 -26.40 -27.58 -8.17
CA THR A 20 -27.51 -28.27 -7.50
C THR A 20 -27.79 -27.66 -6.13
N ALA A 21 -26.73 -27.31 -5.39
CA ALA A 21 -26.87 -26.68 -4.08
C ALA A 21 -27.23 -25.20 -4.23
N VAL A 22 -26.58 -24.47 -5.14
CA VAL A 22 -26.90 -23.05 -5.41
C VAL A 22 -28.36 -22.88 -5.85
N GLY A 23 -28.89 -23.80 -6.65
CA GLY A 23 -30.29 -23.77 -7.12
C GLY A 23 -31.33 -23.99 -6.02
N LYS A 24 -30.94 -24.43 -4.82
CA LYS A 24 -31.84 -24.74 -3.70
C LYS A 24 -31.58 -23.89 -2.45
N ILE A 25 -30.89 -22.75 -2.59
CA ILE A 25 -30.55 -21.88 -1.45
C ILE A 25 -31.77 -21.46 -0.63
N SER A 26 -32.92 -21.17 -1.26
CA SER A 26 -34.16 -20.84 -0.55
C SER A 26 -34.61 -21.94 0.43
N GLN A 27 -34.52 -23.20 0.01
CA GLN A 27 -34.85 -24.37 0.86
C GLN A 27 -33.87 -24.49 2.02
N TYR A 28 -32.58 -24.21 1.80
CA TYR A 28 -31.58 -24.23 2.87
C TYR A 28 -31.78 -23.09 3.86
N LEU A 29 -32.20 -21.90 3.42
CA LEU A 29 -32.58 -20.80 4.32
C LEU A 29 -33.77 -21.18 5.21
N GLU A 30 -34.77 -21.85 4.65
CA GLU A 30 -35.90 -22.37 5.43
C GLU A 30 -35.45 -23.41 6.45
N LEU A 31 -34.58 -24.34 6.06
CA LEU A 31 -34.00 -25.33 6.97
C LEU A 31 -33.18 -24.68 8.10
N LEU A 32 -32.41 -23.63 7.81
CA LEU A 32 -31.69 -22.87 8.84
C LEU A 32 -32.65 -22.20 9.82
N LYS A 33 -33.77 -21.64 9.34
CA LYS A 33 -34.81 -21.06 10.19
C LYS A 33 -35.46 -22.12 11.09
N ILE A 34 -35.82 -23.28 10.54
CA ILE A 34 -36.39 -24.40 11.30
C ILE A 34 -35.43 -24.87 12.41
N HIS A 35 -34.13 -24.91 12.11
CA HIS A 35 -33.10 -25.37 13.04
C HIS A 35 -32.40 -24.26 13.82
N GLN A 36 -32.91 -23.02 13.83
CA GLN A 36 -32.23 -21.85 14.41
C GLN A 36 -31.80 -22.05 15.88
N ASN A 37 -32.57 -22.83 16.65
CA ASN A 37 -32.29 -23.16 18.06
C ASN A 37 -31.32 -24.35 18.25
N ARG A 38 -30.79 -24.93 17.17
CA ARG A 38 -29.88 -26.09 17.18
C ARG A 38 -28.60 -25.75 16.39
N PRO A 39 -27.62 -25.06 17.00
CA PRO A 39 -26.43 -24.57 16.30
C PRO A 39 -25.66 -25.63 15.52
N SER A 40 -25.51 -26.83 16.08
CA SER A 40 -24.81 -27.93 15.41
C SER A 40 -25.45 -28.33 14.08
N ASN A 41 -26.77 -28.27 13.98
CA ASN A 41 -27.49 -28.58 12.74
C ASN A 41 -27.31 -27.44 11.72
N CYS A 42 -27.42 -26.19 12.17
CA CYS A 42 -27.16 -25.03 11.32
C CYS A 42 -25.73 -25.04 10.77
N LEU A 43 -24.73 -25.31 11.62
CA LEU A 43 -23.33 -25.44 11.21
C LEU A 43 -23.13 -26.58 10.20
N LEU A 44 -23.81 -27.71 10.37
CA LEU A 44 -23.75 -28.81 9.41
C LEU A 44 -24.35 -28.42 8.04
N ILE A 45 -25.48 -27.70 8.04
CA ILE A 45 -26.11 -27.20 6.80
C ILE A 45 -25.18 -26.20 6.11
N LEU A 46 -24.70 -25.19 6.85
CA LEU A 46 -23.77 -24.18 6.33
C LEU A 46 -22.49 -24.83 5.79
N TRP A 47 -21.95 -25.82 6.50
CA TRP A 47 -20.77 -26.55 6.08
C TRP A 47 -21.01 -27.36 4.80
N ALA A 48 -22.10 -28.11 4.73
CA ALA A 48 -22.41 -28.96 3.59
C ALA A 48 -22.61 -28.13 2.31
N VAL A 49 -23.37 -27.03 2.40
CA VAL A 49 -23.60 -26.13 1.26
C VAL A 49 -22.34 -25.34 0.93
N GLY A 50 -21.55 -24.93 1.94
CA GLY A 50 -20.29 -24.23 1.76
C GLY A 50 -19.26 -24.98 0.91
N GLN A 51 -19.29 -26.32 0.90
CA GLN A 51 -18.38 -27.14 0.09
C GLN A 51 -18.40 -26.81 -1.42
N CYS A 52 -19.46 -26.17 -1.93
CA CYS A 52 -19.54 -25.69 -3.31
C CYS A 52 -18.42 -24.70 -3.67
N GLY A 53 -17.96 -23.92 -2.68
CA GLY A 53 -16.94 -22.89 -2.86
C GLY A 53 -15.52 -23.40 -2.96
N VAL A 54 -15.26 -24.67 -2.62
CA VAL A 54 -13.87 -25.19 -2.56
C VAL A 54 -13.22 -25.18 -3.95
N LYS A 55 -13.95 -25.62 -4.98
CA LYS A 55 -13.45 -25.67 -6.36
C LYS A 55 -14.04 -24.57 -7.26
N ASN A 56 -15.17 -23.97 -6.88
CA ASN A 56 -15.87 -22.97 -7.69
C ASN A 56 -16.09 -21.69 -6.90
N PHE A 57 -15.26 -20.67 -7.18
CA PHE A 57 -15.31 -19.40 -6.47
C PHE A 57 -16.67 -18.71 -6.58
N LYS A 58 -17.25 -18.66 -7.78
CA LYS A 58 -18.55 -18.04 -8.07
C LYS A 58 -19.68 -18.68 -7.26
N SER A 59 -19.75 -20.01 -7.23
CA SER A 59 -20.76 -20.73 -6.45
C SER A 59 -20.57 -20.51 -4.95
N GLY A 60 -19.33 -20.53 -4.46
CA GLY A 60 -19.02 -20.27 -3.05
C GLY A 60 -19.42 -18.87 -2.60
N LEU A 61 -19.09 -17.85 -3.41
CA LEU A 61 -19.42 -16.47 -3.11
C LEU A 61 -20.94 -16.25 -3.12
N LYS A 62 -21.65 -16.87 -4.07
CA LYS A 62 -23.11 -16.84 -4.10
C LYS A 62 -23.74 -17.50 -2.87
N VAL A 63 -23.24 -18.67 -2.45
CA VAL A 63 -23.68 -19.31 -1.19
C VAL A 63 -23.42 -18.38 -0.01
N TRP A 64 -22.27 -17.71 0.04
CA TRP A 64 -21.97 -16.80 1.12
C TRP A 64 -22.96 -15.62 1.18
N LEU A 65 -23.24 -14.98 0.04
CA LEU A 65 -24.15 -13.84 -0.05
C LEU A 65 -25.61 -14.22 0.26
N ASP A 66 -26.10 -15.31 -0.33
CA ASP A 66 -27.52 -15.64 -0.28
C ASP A 66 -27.89 -16.48 0.96
N LEU A 67 -26.97 -17.27 1.51
CA LEU A 67 -27.23 -18.18 2.64
C LEU A 67 -26.51 -17.75 3.93
N MET A 68 -25.22 -17.42 3.84
CA MET A 68 -24.38 -17.23 5.04
C MET A 68 -24.42 -15.81 5.60
N LEU A 69 -24.58 -14.79 4.76
CA LEU A 69 -24.71 -13.38 5.15
C LEU A 69 -25.96 -13.17 6.05
N PRO A 70 -27.16 -13.70 5.72
CA PRO A 70 -28.29 -13.67 6.67
C PRO A 70 -28.02 -14.44 7.96
N ALA A 71 -27.23 -15.53 7.91
CA ALA A 71 -26.92 -16.34 9.09
C ALA A 71 -25.98 -15.63 10.09
N LEU A 72 -25.32 -14.53 9.71
CA LEU A 72 -24.49 -13.73 10.61
C LEU A 72 -25.28 -13.10 11.77
N GLU A 73 -26.60 -12.92 11.62
CA GLU A 73 -27.46 -12.40 12.70
C GLU A 73 -27.55 -13.38 13.89
N VAL A 74 -27.32 -14.67 13.64
CA VAL A 74 -27.39 -15.71 14.66
C VAL A 74 -26.00 -15.92 15.27
N ARG A 75 -25.77 -15.25 16.41
CA ARG A 75 -24.47 -15.20 17.11
C ARG A 75 -23.78 -16.57 17.30
N GLN A 76 -24.55 -17.62 17.55
CA GLN A 76 -24.04 -18.98 17.79
C GLN A 76 -23.42 -19.64 16.54
N VAL A 77 -23.77 -19.17 15.34
CA VAL A 77 -23.24 -19.70 14.07
C VAL A 77 -22.41 -18.69 13.29
N ALA A 78 -22.48 -17.40 13.64
CA ALA A 78 -21.85 -16.29 12.92
C ALA A 78 -20.34 -16.43 12.70
N HIS A 79 -19.63 -17.21 13.53
CA HIS A 79 -18.19 -17.49 13.31
C HIS A 79 -17.94 -18.20 11.98
N TYR A 80 -18.80 -19.17 11.63
CA TYR A 80 -18.60 -20.02 10.46
C TYR A 80 -18.68 -19.26 9.13
N PRO A 81 -19.71 -18.41 8.86
CA PRO A 81 -19.74 -17.56 7.67
C PRO A 81 -18.51 -16.67 7.48
N VAL A 82 -17.94 -16.14 8.56
CA VAL A 82 -16.75 -15.27 8.48
C VAL A 82 -15.52 -16.09 8.11
N GLU A 83 -15.29 -17.20 8.80
CA GLU A 83 -14.18 -18.11 8.52
C GLU A 83 -14.27 -18.71 7.11
N TYR A 84 -15.48 -19.06 6.67
CA TYR A 84 -15.73 -19.53 5.32
C TYR A 84 -15.30 -18.50 4.27
N LEU A 85 -15.67 -17.23 4.46
CA LEU A 85 -15.30 -16.17 3.52
C LEU A 85 -13.79 -15.94 3.48
N GLU A 86 -13.10 -15.98 4.63
CA GLU A 86 -11.64 -15.89 4.69
C GLU A 86 -10.98 -17.03 3.91
N GLN A 87 -11.46 -18.26 4.09
CA GLN A 87 -10.96 -19.42 3.36
C GLN A 87 -11.27 -19.33 1.87
N LEU A 88 -12.47 -18.88 1.50
CA LEU A 88 -12.88 -18.73 0.12
C LEU A 88 -11.99 -17.71 -0.61
N LEU A 89 -11.81 -16.52 -0.03
CA LEU A 89 -11.01 -15.45 -0.64
C LEU A 89 -9.51 -15.76 -0.65
N SER A 90 -8.99 -16.49 0.34
CA SER A 90 -7.58 -16.90 0.37
C SER A 90 -7.26 -18.06 -0.59
N SER A 91 -8.22 -18.96 -0.83
CA SER A 91 -8.03 -20.12 -1.72
C SER A 91 -8.12 -19.74 -3.20
N HIS A 92 -8.96 -18.76 -3.55
CA HIS A 92 -9.18 -18.33 -4.93
C HIS A 92 -8.42 -17.05 -5.24
N LYS A 93 -7.22 -17.19 -5.81
CA LYS A 93 -6.37 -16.05 -6.19
C LYS A 93 -6.89 -15.27 -7.41
N ASP A 94 -7.65 -15.92 -8.28
CA ASP A 94 -8.25 -15.28 -9.45
C ASP A 94 -9.58 -14.61 -9.08
N VAL A 95 -9.49 -13.32 -8.72
CA VAL A 95 -10.62 -12.46 -8.39
C VAL A 95 -11.57 -12.32 -9.59
N GLY A 96 -11.04 -12.42 -10.83
CA GLY A 96 -11.81 -12.23 -12.06
C GLY A 96 -12.89 -13.29 -12.27
N ALA A 97 -12.67 -14.50 -11.77
CA ALA A 97 -13.60 -15.62 -11.90
C ALA A 97 -14.98 -15.39 -11.25
N ALA A 98 -15.09 -14.43 -10.33
CA ALA A 98 -16.34 -14.11 -9.62
C ALA A 98 -16.86 -12.68 -9.89
N TYR A 99 -16.36 -11.99 -10.91
CA TYR A 99 -16.95 -10.71 -11.32
C TYR A 99 -18.42 -10.88 -11.75
N GLY A 100 -19.24 -9.91 -11.35
CA GLY A 100 -20.69 -9.91 -11.64
C GLY A 100 -21.51 -10.86 -10.77
N VAL A 101 -20.90 -11.55 -9.80
CA VAL A 101 -21.64 -12.38 -8.83
C VAL A 101 -22.31 -11.51 -7.78
N ILE A 102 -21.59 -10.52 -7.24
CA ILE A 102 -22.11 -9.62 -6.21
C ILE A 102 -23.00 -8.57 -6.89
N THR A 103 -24.30 -8.60 -6.59
CA THR A 103 -25.22 -7.57 -7.09
C THR A 103 -25.10 -6.28 -6.28
N LEU A 104 -25.61 -5.17 -6.84
CA LEU A 104 -25.64 -3.88 -6.15
C LEU A 104 -26.30 -3.98 -4.77
N ARG A 105 -27.42 -4.71 -4.70
CA ARG A 105 -28.18 -4.93 -3.46
C ARG A 105 -27.35 -5.67 -2.43
N GLU A 106 -26.76 -6.80 -2.81
CA GLU A 106 -25.92 -7.64 -1.95
C GLU A 106 -24.71 -6.88 -1.43
N TYR A 107 -24.01 -6.13 -2.30
CA TYR A 107 -22.87 -5.32 -1.89
C TYR A 107 -23.24 -4.34 -0.78
N PHE A 108 -24.37 -3.64 -0.93
CA PHE A 108 -24.82 -2.70 0.09
C PHE A 108 -25.30 -3.38 1.38
N GLN A 109 -25.89 -4.57 1.31
CA GLN A 109 -26.16 -5.37 2.50
C GLN A 109 -24.88 -5.70 3.26
N VAL A 110 -23.81 -6.08 2.56
CA VAL A 110 -22.50 -6.33 3.18
C VAL A 110 -21.95 -5.06 3.81
N LEU A 111 -22.00 -3.91 3.13
CA LEU A 111 -21.58 -2.62 3.69
C LEU A 111 -22.34 -2.31 4.99
N ASP A 112 -23.66 -2.49 4.97
CA ASP A 112 -24.51 -2.24 6.13
C ASP A 112 -24.14 -3.21 7.27
N VAL A 113 -23.92 -4.50 7.01
CA VAL A 113 -23.46 -5.47 8.02
C VAL A 113 -22.11 -5.08 8.64
N VAL A 114 -21.14 -4.66 7.81
CA VAL A 114 -19.76 -4.38 8.24
C VAL A 114 -19.67 -3.09 9.06
N PHE A 115 -20.38 -2.03 8.65
CA PHE A 115 -20.22 -0.69 9.23
C PHE A 115 -21.39 -0.20 10.08
N ASN A 116 -22.59 -0.80 9.98
CA ASN A 116 -23.72 -0.43 10.83
C ASN A 116 -23.61 -1.09 12.21
N PRO A 117 -23.47 -0.30 13.30
CA PRO A 117 -23.36 -0.85 14.65
C PRO A 117 -24.64 -1.52 15.13
N SER A 118 -25.80 -1.21 14.54
CA SER A 118 -27.08 -1.84 14.88
C SER A 118 -27.14 -3.33 14.51
N PHE A 119 -26.26 -3.79 13.61
CA PHE A 119 -26.19 -5.21 13.27
C PHE A 119 -25.51 -6.00 14.40
N ASN A 120 -26.19 -7.03 14.92
CA ASN A 120 -25.77 -7.80 16.08
C ASN A 120 -24.62 -8.77 15.77
N LEU A 121 -23.41 -8.24 15.60
CA LEU A 121 -22.19 -8.99 15.34
C LEU A 121 -21.13 -8.64 16.39
N SER A 122 -20.48 -9.66 16.96
CA SER A 122 -19.39 -9.47 17.92
C SER A 122 -18.26 -8.64 17.33
N GLY A 123 -17.60 -7.82 18.15
CA GLY A 123 -16.54 -6.91 17.71
C GLY A 123 -15.40 -7.59 16.94
N ASP A 124 -14.99 -8.80 17.33
CA ASP A 124 -13.91 -9.53 16.68
C ASP A 124 -14.27 -10.00 15.27
N LEU A 125 -15.48 -10.59 15.11
CA LEU A 125 -15.99 -10.98 13.80
C LEU A 125 -16.19 -9.77 12.88
N ARG A 126 -16.64 -8.64 13.43
CA ARG A 126 -16.78 -7.39 12.66
C ARG A 126 -15.42 -6.92 12.14
N LYS A 127 -14.38 -6.89 12.99
CA LYS A 127 -13.01 -6.54 12.57
C LYS A 127 -12.50 -7.45 11.45
N ARG A 128 -12.71 -8.77 11.56
CA ARG A 128 -12.35 -9.75 10.52
C ARG A 128 -13.07 -9.47 9.21
N LEU A 129 -14.38 -9.25 9.23
CA LEU A 129 -15.13 -8.87 8.03
C LEU A 129 -14.67 -7.54 7.44
N THR A 130 -14.31 -6.55 8.25
CA THR A 130 -13.73 -5.28 7.77
C THR A 130 -12.43 -5.49 7.01
N LEU A 131 -11.61 -6.49 7.38
CA LEU A 131 -10.38 -6.83 6.64
C LEU A 131 -10.65 -7.47 5.28
N LEU A 132 -11.76 -8.21 5.13
CA LEU A 132 -12.15 -8.85 3.87
C LEU A 132 -12.92 -7.92 2.93
N TYR A 133 -13.58 -6.91 3.50
CA TYR A 133 -14.43 -5.98 2.77
C TYR A 133 -13.77 -5.29 1.55
N PRO A 134 -12.48 -4.91 1.56
CA PRO A 134 -11.81 -4.37 0.36
C PRO A 134 -11.87 -5.32 -0.85
N GLN A 135 -11.70 -6.63 -0.65
CA GLN A 135 -11.79 -7.62 -1.73
C GLN A 135 -13.22 -7.78 -2.24
N ILE A 136 -14.21 -7.76 -1.34
CA ILE A 136 -15.63 -7.76 -1.70
C ILE A 136 -15.98 -6.51 -2.54
N LYS A 137 -15.43 -5.36 -2.16
CA LYS A 137 -15.60 -4.09 -2.88
C LYS A 137 -15.04 -4.17 -4.31
N GLU A 138 -13.86 -4.76 -4.48
CA GLU A 138 -13.28 -4.99 -5.82
C GLU A 138 -14.13 -5.95 -6.67
N LEU A 139 -14.60 -7.05 -6.08
CA LEU A 139 -15.50 -8.01 -6.75
C LEU A 139 -16.82 -7.37 -7.20
N ALA A 140 -17.40 -6.50 -6.36
CA ALA A 140 -18.65 -5.79 -6.67
C ALA A 140 -18.47 -4.74 -7.78
N TYR A 141 -17.33 -4.03 -7.80
CA TYR A 141 -17.05 -3.07 -8.87
C TYR A 141 -16.78 -3.75 -10.21
N GLY A 142 -16.30 -4.99 -10.19
CA GLY A 142 -16.07 -5.81 -11.37
C GLY A 142 -14.84 -5.38 -12.17
N GLN A 143 -14.73 -5.94 -13.37
CA GLN A 143 -13.55 -5.76 -14.23
C GLN A 143 -13.35 -4.32 -14.75
N ALA A 144 -14.45 -3.58 -14.94
CA ALA A 144 -14.45 -2.24 -15.53
C ALA A 144 -15.10 -1.21 -14.59
N PRO A 145 -14.44 -0.83 -13.48
CA PRO A 145 -15.00 0.09 -12.49
C PRO A 145 -15.37 1.45 -13.10
N ALA A 146 -14.61 1.93 -14.10
CA ALA A 146 -14.85 3.19 -14.80
C ALA A 146 -16.18 3.25 -15.59
N GLN A 147 -16.85 2.11 -15.79
CA GLN A 147 -18.16 2.04 -16.47
C GLN A 147 -19.30 1.60 -15.55
N ASN A 148 -18.98 1.14 -14.33
CA ASN A 148 -19.94 0.52 -13.42
C ASN A 148 -20.20 1.40 -12.18
N LEU A 149 -19.20 2.15 -11.69
CA LEU A 149 -19.29 2.91 -10.43
C LEU A 149 -20.40 3.96 -10.42
N ARG A 150 -20.77 4.53 -11.58
CA ARG A 150 -21.94 5.40 -11.73
C ARG A 150 -23.23 4.79 -11.18
N THR A 151 -23.40 3.46 -11.23
CA THR A 151 -24.60 2.77 -10.72
C THR A 151 -24.65 2.70 -9.20
N PHE A 152 -23.48 2.74 -8.55
CA PHE A 152 -23.35 2.72 -7.09
C PHE A 152 -23.55 4.11 -6.48
N PHE A 153 -23.19 5.16 -7.22
CA PHE A 153 -23.22 6.54 -6.74
C PHE A 153 -24.54 6.96 -6.07
N PRO A 154 -25.74 6.72 -6.65
CA PRO A 154 -26.99 7.10 -6.01
C PRO A 154 -27.21 6.40 -4.66
N SER A 155 -26.85 5.12 -4.58
CA SER A 155 -27.06 4.30 -3.39
C SER A 155 -26.08 4.61 -2.26
N TYR A 156 -24.87 5.08 -2.60
CA TYR A 156 -23.95 5.67 -1.63
C TYR A 156 -24.47 7.01 -1.12
N LEU A 157 -24.90 7.91 -2.03
CA LEU A 157 -25.36 9.24 -1.66
C LEU A 157 -26.59 9.18 -0.74
N ALA A 158 -27.52 8.27 -1.01
CA ALA A 158 -28.71 8.05 -0.19
C ALA A 158 -28.42 7.54 1.24
N ARG A 159 -27.23 6.96 1.50
CA ARG A 159 -26.82 6.43 2.81
C ARG A 159 -26.23 7.49 3.73
N ILE A 160 -25.86 8.65 3.20
CA ILE A 160 -25.39 9.76 4.02
C ILE A 160 -26.62 10.50 4.56
N SER A 161 -26.89 10.29 5.84
CA SER A 161 -27.95 10.98 6.58
C SER A 161 -27.41 11.57 7.89
N ALA A 162 -28.15 12.49 8.51
CA ALA A 162 -27.78 13.06 9.81
C ALA A 162 -27.55 11.97 10.88
N SER A 163 -28.36 10.90 10.86
CA SER A 163 -28.31 9.77 11.79
C SER A 163 -27.24 8.71 11.48
N SER A 164 -26.52 8.82 10.35
CA SER A 164 -25.52 7.83 9.99
C SER A 164 -24.28 7.90 10.90
N ASN A 165 -23.78 6.72 11.31
CA ASN A 165 -22.55 6.57 12.07
C ASN A 165 -21.35 7.14 11.28
N GLN A 166 -20.39 7.76 11.99
CA GLN A 166 -19.13 8.24 11.43
C GLN A 166 -18.38 7.17 10.61
N ALA A 167 -18.36 5.90 11.02
CA ALA A 167 -17.69 4.84 10.27
C ALA A 167 -18.33 4.62 8.89
N VAL A 168 -19.66 4.60 8.82
CA VAL A 168 -20.41 4.51 7.56
C VAL A 168 -20.18 5.75 6.73
N LYS A 169 -20.30 6.95 7.32
CA LYS A 169 -20.04 8.23 6.63
C LYS A 169 -18.66 8.24 5.98
N ASN A 170 -17.61 7.91 6.72
CA ASN A 170 -16.24 7.92 6.22
C ASN A 170 -16.05 6.94 5.05
N GLU A 171 -16.52 5.69 5.16
CA GLU A 171 -16.39 4.70 4.08
C GLU A 171 -17.19 5.09 2.84
N VAL A 172 -18.43 5.55 3.02
CA VAL A 172 -19.31 5.97 1.93
C VAL A 172 -18.75 7.20 1.21
N LEU A 173 -18.22 8.19 1.94
CA LEU A 173 -17.56 9.37 1.36
C LEU A 173 -16.34 8.98 0.52
N GLN A 174 -15.49 8.08 1.02
CA GLN A 174 -14.36 7.56 0.24
C GLN A 174 -14.82 6.83 -1.03
N CYS A 175 -15.91 6.06 -0.96
CA CYS A 175 -16.49 5.40 -2.12
C CYS A 175 -17.08 6.40 -3.14
N LEU A 176 -17.75 7.46 -2.69
CA LEU A 176 -18.26 8.53 -3.55
C LEU A 176 -17.11 9.26 -4.26
N VAL A 177 -16.03 9.57 -3.55
CA VAL A 177 -14.82 10.14 -4.15
C VAL A 177 -14.22 9.19 -5.20
N LYS A 178 -14.18 7.88 -4.92
CA LYS A 178 -13.73 6.88 -5.90
C LYS A 178 -14.62 6.85 -7.13
N CYS A 179 -15.95 6.95 -6.97
CA CYS A 179 -16.88 7.03 -8.11
C CYS A 179 -16.57 8.24 -9.00
N LEU A 180 -16.38 9.43 -8.41
CA LEU A 180 -16.09 10.66 -9.16
C LEU A 180 -14.71 10.66 -9.83
N THR A 181 -13.71 10.05 -9.19
CA THR A 181 -12.33 10.04 -9.72
C THR A 181 -12.10 8.95 -10.78
N VAL A 182 -12.83 7.83 -10.71
CA VAL A 182 -12.65 6.69 -11.63
C VAL A 182 -13.68 6.69 -12.77
N ASP A 183 -14.95 7.01 -12.49
CA ASP A 183 -16.03 7.05 -13.49
C ASP A 183 -16.54 8.48 -13.64
N LYS A 184 -16.10 9.14 -14.71
CA LYS A 184 -16.44 10.54 -15.00
C LYS A 184 -17.94 10.77 -15.16
N GLN A 185 -18.73 9.75 -15.51
CA GLN A 185 -20.17 9.89 -15.67
C GLN A 185 -20.90 9.99 -14.32
N SER A 186 -20.22 9.63 -13.22
CA SER A 186 -20.72 9.85 -11.86
C SER A 186 -21.00 11.32 -11.57
N PHE A 187 -20.28 12.27 -12.20
CA PHE A 187 -20.57 13.71 -12.07
C PHE A 187 -21.96 14.08 -12.60
N SER A 188 -22.36 13.51 -13.74
CA SER A 188 -23.68 13.76 -14.33
C SER A 188 -24.81 13.23 -13.44
N ILE A 189 -24.62 12.04 -12.86
CA ILE A 189 -25.57 11.47 -11.89
C ILE A 189 -25.62 12.31 -10.62
N TRP A 190 -24.45 12.76 -10.13
CA TRP A 190 -24.39 13.64 -8.97
C TRP A 190 -25.16 14.94 -9.21
N TYR A 191 -25.01 15.54 -10.40
CA TYR A 191 -25.75 16.72 -10.78
C TYR A 191 -27.27 16.52 -10.72
N GLN A 192 -27.77 15.41 -11.27
CA GLN A 192 -29.20 15.08 -11.23
C GLN A 192 -29.74 14.84 -9.81
N LEU A 193 -28.90 14.35 -8.91
CA LEU A 193 -29.28 13.99 -7.54
C LEU A 193 -29.00 15.11 -6.52
N TYR A 194 -28.33 16.18 -6.92
CA TYR A 194 -27.81 17.21 -6.03
C TYR A 194 -28.90 17.83 -5.15
N VAL A 195 -29.95 18.38 -5.78
CA VAL A 195 -31.07 19.03 -5.07
C VAL A 195 -31.83 18.06 -4.16
N LYS A 196 -31.95 16.78 -4.57
CA LYS A 196 -32.61 15.75 -3.79
C LYS A 196 -31.81 15.34 -2.54
N HIS A 197 -30.48 15.45 -2.61
CA HIS A 197 -29.55 14.98 -1.59
C HIS A 197 -28.57 16.09 -1.17
N LEU A 198 -29.08 17.29 -0.84
CA LEU A 198 -28.26 18.44 -0.47
C LEU A 198 -27.35 18.17 0.73
N ALA A 199 -27.90 17.70 1.86
CA ALA A 199 -27.09 17.39 3.05
C ALA A 199 -25.96 16.38 2.77
N ALA A 200 -26.23 15.34 1.98
CA ALA A 200 -25.24 14.35 1.58
C ALA A 200 -24.19 14.91 0.62
N SER A 201 -24.63 15.72 -0.36
CA SER A 201 -23.75 16.37 -1.33
C SER A 201 -22.84 17.40 -0.66
N GLY A 202 -23.36 18.14 0.31
CA GLY A 202 -22.58 19.06 1.13
C GLY A 202 -21.49 18.32 1.90
N ALA A 203 -21.83 17.23 2.59
CA ALA A 203 -20.83 16.43 3.31
C ALA A 203 -19.74 15.87 2.36
N LEU A 204 -20.12 15.50 1.13
CA LEU A 204 -19.17 15.08 0.10
C LEU A 204 -18.26 16.23 -0.35
N LEU A 205 -18.80 17.42 -0.60
CA LEU A 205 -18.03 18.60 -0.97
C LEU A 205 -17.07 19.04 0.14
N GLU A 206 -17.53 19.03 1.39
CA GLU A 206 -16.71 19.33 2.57
C GLU A 206 -15.57 18.31 2.71
N HIS A 207 -15.85 17.02 2.56
CA HIS A 207 -14.84 15.98 2.59
C HIS A 207 -13.79 16.15 1.47
N ILE A 208 -14.23 16.45 0.24
CA ILE A 208 -13.32 16.74 -0.88
C ILE A 208 -12.48 18.00 -0.59
N SER A 209 -13.07 19.04 -0.01
CA SER A 209 -12.38 20.26 0.38
C SER A 209 -11.31 19.99 1.44
N HIS A 210 -11.65 19.23 2.48
CA HIS A 210 -10.73 18.90 3.57
C HIS A 210 -9.57 18.01 3.09
N GLU A 211 -9.85 16.99 2.27
CA GLU A 211 -8.82 16.09 1.73
C GLU A 211 -8.20 16.57 0.39
N TRP A 212 -8.47 17.81 -0.01
CA TRP A 212 -8.05 18.35 -1.31
C TRP A 212 -6.56 18.14 -1.64
N PRO A 213 -5.59 18.34 -0.72
CA PRO A 213 -4.17 18.13 -1.04
C PRO A 213 -3.84 16.71 -1.51
N LYS A 214 -4.58 15.70 -1.02
CA LYS A 214 -4.39 14.29 -1.39
C LYS A 214 -5.17 13.91 -2.65
N LEU A 215 -6.29 14.59 -2.89
CA LEU A 215 -7.25 14.26 -3.96
C LEU A 215 -7.06 15.06 -5.24
N ALA A 216 -6.44 16.25 -5.17
CA ALA A 216 -6.35 17.21 -6.28
C ALA A 216 -5.73 16.65 -7.56
N SER A 217 -4.84 15.65 -7.46
CA SER A 217 -4.23 14.98 -8.62
C SER A 217 -5.09 13.90 -9.26
N LYS A 218 -6.07 13.35 -8.52
CA LYS A 218 -6.97 12.27 -8.99
C LYS A 218 -8.21 12.79 -9.68
N PHE A 219 -8.60 14.03 -9.38
CA PHE A 219 -9.80 14.65 -9.95
C PHE A 219 -9.53 15.25 -11.33
N ASP A 220 -10.50 15.10 -12.23
CA ASP A 220 -10.57 15.92 -13.44
C ASP A 220 -11.00 17.34 -13.05
N LYS A 221 -10.01 18.24 -12.99
CA LYS A 221 -10.20 19.62 -12.51
C LYS A 221 -11.23 20.38 -13.34
N LYS A 222 -11.33 20.12 -14.65
CA LYS A 222 -12.29 20.80 -15.53
C LYS A 222 -13.72 20.39 -15.19
N LEU A 223 -13.98 19.08 -15.13
CA LEU A 223 -15.30 18.55 -14.79
C LEU A 223 -15.74 18.95 -13.38
N LEU A 224 -14.82 18.92 -12.41
CA LEU A 224 -15.12 19.37 -11.05
C LEU A 224 -15.44 20.87 -11.02
N GLN A 225 -14.69 21.71 -11.74
CA GLN A 225 -14.95 23.15 -11.82
C GLN A 225 -16.30 23.46 -12.48
N GLU A 226 -16.66 22.78 -13.56
CA GLU A 226 -17.97 22.90 -14.22
C GLU A 226 -19.11 22.47 -13.28
N THR A 227 -18.92 21.36 -12.56
CA THR A 227 -19.89 20.86 -11.58
C THR A 227 -20.10 21.85 -10.44
N LEU A 228 -19.02 22.39 -9.87
CA LEU A 228 -19.10 23.38 -8.78
C LEU A 228 -19.74 24.69 -9.22
N ARG A 229 -19.45 25.15 -10.44
CA ARG A 229 -20.13 26.33 -11.01
C ARG A 229 -21.62 26.09 -11.13
N SER A 230 -22.00 24.90 -11.59
CA SER A 230 -23.42 24.52 -11.74
C SER A 230 -24.10 24.42 -10.37
N PHE A 231 -23.45 23.83 -9.37
CA PHE A 231 -23.94 23.79 -7.99
C PHE A 231 -24.05 25.17 -7.36
N SER A 232 -23.13 26.09 -7.63
CA SER A 232 -23.23 27.48 -7.15
C SER A 232 -24.49 28.15 -7.69
N VAL A 233 -24.75 28.04 -9.00
CA VAL A 233 -25.96 28.61 -9.61
C VAL A 233 -27.22 27.98 -9.02
N THR A 234 -27.26 26.64 -8.90
CA THR A 234 -28.39 25.95 -8.27
C THR A 234 -28.59 26.34 -6.81
N ASN A 235 -27.51 26.58 -6.04
CA ASN A 235 -27.61 27.02 -4.66
C ASN A 235 -28.19 28.44 -4.55
N ASP A 236 -27.76 29.36 -5.43
CA ASP A 236 -28.27 30.73 -5.47
C ASP A 236 -29.76 30.74 -5.86
N GLU A 237 -30.16 29.92 -6.83
CA GLU A 237 -31.58 29.72 -7.19
C GLU A 237 -32.40 29.19 -6.01
N LEU A 238 -31.90 28.17 -5.30
CA LEU A 238 -32.57 27.59 -4.12
C LEU A 238 -32.66 28.57 -2.93
N GLU A 239 -31.71 29.49 -2.80
CA GLU A 239 -31.74 30.54 -1.78
C GLU A 239 -32.89 31.53 -2.03
N THR A 240 -33.10 31.92 -3.30
CA THR A 240 -34.20 32.82 -3.70
C THR A 240 -35.58 32.16 -3.63
N GLN A 241 -35.66 30.83 -3.68
CA GLN A 241 -36.92 30.09 -3.57
C GLN A 241 -37.35 29.92 -2.11
N GLU A 242 -38.50 30.47 -1.72
CA GLU A 242 -39.04 30.36 -0.35
C GLU A 242 -39.57 28.96 0.01
N ARG A 243 -39.82 28.08 -0.97
CA ARG A 243 -40.42 26.75 -0.77
C ARG A 243 -39.43 25.64 -1.13
N GLY A 244 -38.98 24.88 -0.14
CA GLY A 244 -38.16 23.68 -0.32
C GLY A 244 -37.46 23.26 0.97
N ASN A 245 -37.04 21.99 1.04
CA ASN A 245 -36.19 21.53 2.13
C ASN A 245 -34.78 22.13 1.95
N ARG A 246 -34.39 23.04 2.86
CA ARG A 246 -33.10 23.77 2.83
C ARG A 246 -32.00 23.06 3.64
N ASP A 247 -32.31 21.90 4.22
CA ASP A 247 -31.37 21.17 5.06
C ASP A 247 -30.11 20.76 4.28
N GLY A 248 -28.99 21.37 4.65
CA GLY A 248 -27.68 21.16 4.02
C GLY A 248 -27.29 22.19 2.95
N LEU A 249 -28.17 23.14 2.59
CA LEU A 249 -27.88 24.17 1.59
C LEU A 249 -26.69 25.07 2.00
N ALA A 250 -26.70 25.56 3.24
CA ALA A 250 -25.63 26.41 3.77
C ALA A 250 -24.26 25.71 3.74
N LEU A 251 -24.23 24.42 4.08
CA LEU A 251 -23.03 23.60 4.04
C LEU A 251 -22.54 23.42 2.59
N CYS A 252 -23.45 23.17 1.64
CA CYS A 252 -23.11 23.11 0.23
C CYS A 252 -22.54 24.43 -0.30
N GLN A 253 -23.14 25.57 0.04
CA GLN A 253 -22.64 26.89 -0.36
C GLN A 253 -21.24 27.16 0.17
N ALA A 254 -21.00 26.90 1.46
CA ALA A 254 -19.69 27.06 2.09
C ALA A 254 -18.64 26.15 1.44
N ALA A 255 -18.93 24.86 1.31
CA ALA A 255 -18.01 23.89 0.74
C ALA A 255 -17.72 24.13 -0.75
N THR A 256 -18.73 24.55 -1.53
CA THR A 256 -18.56 24.90 -2.96
C THR A 256 -17.66 26.12 -3.12
N LYS A 257 -17.88 27.17 -2.32
CA LYS A 257 -17.03 28.38 -2.33
C LYS A 257 -15.59 28.01 -1.97
N GLU A 258 -15.38 27.30 -0.87
CA GLU A 258 -14.05 26.89 -0.42
C GLU A 258 -13.33 26.05 -1.48
N LEU A 259 -13.97 25.02 -2.02
CA LEU A 259 -13.38 24.15 -3.02
C LEU A 259 -13.07 24.89 -4.33
N THR A 260 -13.94 25.82 -4.74
CA THR A 260 -13.68 26.68 -5.91
C THR A 260 -12.44 27.56 -5.70
N THR A 261 -12.25 28.13 -4.51
CA THR A 261 -11.02 28.89 -4.20
C THR A 261 -9.77 28.01 -4.22
N LYS A 262 -9.87 26.75 -3.77
CA LYS A 262 -8.77 25.78 -3.79
C LYS A 262 -8.43 25.29 -5.21
N LEU A 263 -9.41 25.25 -6.12
CA LEU A 263 -9.20 24.92 -7.53
C LEU A 263 -8.54 26.06 -8.31
N THR A 264 -8.90 27.32 -8.01
CA THR A 264 -8.34 28.51 -8.69
C THR A 264 -6.98 28.90 -8.14
N ARG A 265 -6.68 28.60 -6.87
CA ARG A 265 -5.29 28.59 -6.34
C ARG A 265 -4.51 27.44 -6.98
N GLY A 266 -4.13 27.62 -8.24
CA GLY A 266 -3.02 26.86 -8.81
C GLY A 266 -1.82 27.04 -7.89
N SER A 267 -1.16 25.94 -7.52
CA SER A 267 0.14 25.99 -6.86
C SER A 267 1.15 26.58 -7.85
N PHE A 268 1.20 27.91 -7.93
CA PHE A 268 2.26 28.59 -8.64
C PHE A 268 3.51 28.42 -7.78
N PRO A 269 4.61 27.84 -8.32
CA PRO A 269 5.77 27.46 -7.53
C PRO A 269 6.64 28.68 -7.21
N TRP A 270 6.08 29.66 -6.51
CA TRP A 270 6.75 30.88 -6.06
C TRP A 270 8.05 30.55 -5.32
N GLY A 271 8.09 29.46 -4.56
CA GLY A 271 9.30 29.00 -3.89
C GLY A 271 10.44 28.64 -4.86
N HIS A 272 10.16 27.94 -5.97
CA HIS A 272 11.18 27.61 -6.96
C HIS A 272 11.62 28.84 -7.75
N LEU A 273 10.69 29.72 -8.11
CA LEU A 273 11.01 30.95 -8.84
C LEU A 273 11.86 31.90 -7.99
N LEU A 274 11.54 32.02 -6.69
CA LEU A 274 12.30 32.83 -5.74
C LEU A 274 13.67 32.20 -5.44
N PHE A 275 13.77 30.88 -5.36
CA PHE A 275 15.05 30.18 -5.23
C PHE A 275 15.95 30.39 -6.46
N VAL A 276 15.40 30.27 -7.67
CA VAL A 276 16.14 30.52 -8.92
C VAL A 276 16.59 31.98 -9.00
N LEU A 277 15.74 32.93 -8.61
CA LEU A 277 16.10 34.35 -8.58
C LEU A 277 17.29 34.62 -7.62
N VAL A 278 17.23 34.07 -6.40
CA VAL A 278 18.32 34.19 -5.41
C VAL A 278 19.59 33.51 -5.91
N PHE A 279 19.49 32.35 -6.55
CA PHE A 279 20.64 31.63 -7.11
C PHE A 279 21.31 32.41 -8.25
N ILE A 280 20.52 33.03 -9.13
CA ILE A 280 21.03 33.90 -10.20
C ILE A 280 21.76 35.12 -9.61
N LEU A 281 21.14 35.80 -8.64
CA LEU A 281 21.76 36.94 -7.96
C LEU A 281 23.07 36.55 -7.27
N ALA A 282 23.10 35.44 -6.54
CA ALA A 282 24.30 34.92 -5.90
C ALA A 282 25.40 34.57 -6.92
N SER A 283 25.03 33.94 -8.04
CA SER A 283 25.96 33.58 -9.11
C SER A 283 26.59 34.80 -9.77
N VAL A 284 25.82 35.88 -9.98
CA VAL A 284 26.33 37.16 -10.52
C VAL A 284 27.33 37.80 -9.56
N VAL A 285 27.04 37.78 -8.26
CA VAL A 285 27.96 38.32 -7.24
C VAL A 285 29.26 37.50 -7.19
N VAL A 286 29.18 36.17 -7.20
CA VAL A 286 30.36 35.29 -7.20
C VAL A 286 31.19 35.44 -8.48
N TYR A 287 30.54 35.58 -9.63
CA TYR A 287 31.21 35.80 -10.91
C TYR A 287 31.97 37.16 -10.92
N ASP A 288 31.37 38.23 -10.40
CA ASP A 288 32.02 39.55 -10.33
C ASP A 288 33.22 39.56 -9.36
N ILE A 289 33.13 38.84 -8.24
CA ILE A 289 34.23 38.71 -7.27
C ILE A 289 35.39 37.89 -7.83
N THR A 290 35.11 36.83 -8.58
CA THR A 290 36.16 35.97 -9.17
C THR A 290 36.89 36.61 -10.34
N LEU A 291 36.25 37.55 -11.06
CA LEU A 291 36.87 38.30 -12.15
C LEU A 291 37.68 39.52 -11.69
N SER A 292 37.51 39.97 -10.44
CA SER A 292 38.17 41.17 -9.92
C SER A 292 39.42 40.81 -9.12
N ALA A 293 40.50 41.58 -9.33
CA ALA A 293 41.81 41.32 -8.71
C ALA A 293 41.82 41.61 -7.19
N ASP A 294 40.92 42.47 -6.71
CA ASP A 294 40.76 42.82 -5.30
C ASP A 294 39.27 42.89 -4.90
N LEU A 295 38.92 42.39 -3.71
CA LEU A 295 37.56 42.39 -3.15
C LEU A 295 36.91 43.78 -3.09
N ARG A 296 37.70 44.86 -2.91
CA ARG A 296 37.22 46.26 -2.90
C ARG A 296 37.07 46.89 -4.30
N SER A 297 37.51 46.20 -5.35
CA SER A 297 37.39 46.65 -6.74
C SER A 297 36.15 46.08 -7.45
N SER A 298 35.51 45.06 -6.89
CA SER A 298 34.25 44.47 -7.37
C SER A 298 33.10 45.49 -7.35
N ARG A 299 32.35 45.57 -8.45
CA ARG A 299 31.18 46.45 -8.57
C ARG A 299 30.02 45.95 -7.70
N ALA A 300 29.90 44.63 -7.53
CA ALA A 300 28.91 44.01 -6.67
C ALA A 300 29.13 44.37 -5.18
N VAL A 301 30.38 44.36 -4.70
CA VAL A 301 30.71 44.71 -3.31
C VAL A 301 30.43 46.19 -3.01
N ARG A 302 30.79 47.10 -3.92
CA ARG A 302 30.46 48.54 -3.76
C ARG A 302 28.97 48.81 -3.79
N PHE A 303 28.22 48.09 -4.62
CA PHE A 303 26.76 48.17 -4.65
C PHE A 303 26.15 47.68 -3.33
N LEU A 304 26.62 46.53 -2.82
CA LEU A 304 26.17 45.98 -1.53
C LEU A 304 26.52 46.89 -0.33
N GLU A 305 27.65 47.57 -0.39
CA GLU A 305 28.11 48.55 0.61
C GLU A 305 27.27 49.85 0.55
N HIS A 306 26.99 50.35 -0.65
CA HIS A 306 26.21 51.58 -0.83
C HIS A 306 24.76 51.48 -0.33
N TYR A 307 24.15 50.31 -0.47
CA TYR A 307 22.79 50.03 0.03
C TYR A 307 22.76 49.51 1.48
N GLY A 308 23.90 49.43 2.18
CA GLY A 308 23.98 48.97 3.57
C GLY A 308 23.66 47.49 3.79
N ILE A 309 23.55 46.70 2.72
CA ILE A 309 23.24 45.27 2.76
C ILE A 309 24.38 44.48 3.42
N LEU A 310 25.61 44.97 3.31
CA LEU A 310 26.79 44.38 3.95
C LEU A 310 26.73 44.45 5.48
N ALA A 311 26.29 45.59 6.04
CA ALA A 311 26.07 45.74 7.48
C ALA A 311 24.90 44.88 7.98
N PHE A 312 23.84 44.76 7.18
CA PHE A 312 22.73 43.85 7.48
C PHE A 312 23.17 42.38 7.43
N LEU A 313 23.99 41.98 6.45
CA LEU A 313 24.58 40.64 6.35
C LEU A 313 25.48 40.33 7.55
N GLU A 314 26.31 41.27 7.99
CA GLU A 314 27.10 41.11 9.22
C GLU A 314 26.21 40.92 10.45
N GLN A 315 25.09 41.62 10.52
CA GLN A 315 24.14 41.48 11.63
C GLN A 315 23.40 40.15 11.59
N VAL A 316 22.96 39.69 10.41
CA VAL A 316 22.39 38.36 10.21
C VAL A 316 23.42 37.27 10.52
N TRP A 317 24.68 37.45 10.13
CA TRP A 317 25.77 36.53 10.40
C TRP A 317 26.00 36.34 11.91
N LYS A 318 25.89 37.42 12.70
CA LYS A 318 25.94 37.35 14.17
C LYS A 318 24.80 36.51 14.75
N TYR A 319 23.57 36.62 14.22
CA TYR A 319 22.46 35.76 14.65
C TYR A 319 22.65 34.30 14.24
N VAL A 320 23.19 34.04 13.05
CA VAL A 320 23.51 32.68 12.57
C VAL A 320 24.57 32.02 13.46
N LEU A 321 25.63 32.75 13.82
CA LEU A 321 26.65 32.27 14.74
C LEU A 321 26.09 32.00 16.14
N ALA A 322 25.24 32.89 16.66
CA ALA A 322 24.56 32.69 17.95
C ALA A 322 23.61 31.48 17.94
N PHE A 323 22.90 31.26 16.83
CA PHE A 323 22.07 30.08 16.64
C PHE A 323 22.93 28.81 16.54
N GLN A 324 24.05 28.85 15.83
CA GLN A 324 24.99 27.73 15.74
C GLN A 324 25.53 27.34 17.11
N THR A 325 25.90 28.31 17.96
CA THR A 325 26.34 28.02 19.33
C THR A 325 25.22 27.37 20.14
N LEU A 326 23.99 27.88 20.05
CA LEU A 326 22.83 27.36 20.78
C LEU A 326 22.43 25.94 20.32
N VAL A 327 22.49 25.68 19.01
CA VAL A 327 22.31 24.34 18.45
C VAL A 327 23.42 23.39 18.91
N SER A 328 24.67 23.85 18.97
CA SER A 328 25.78 23.02 19.43
C SER A 328 25.67 22.64 20.91
N GLU A 329 25.23 23.56 21.77
CA GLU A 329 24.98 23.31 23.19
C GLU A 329 23.78 22.40 23.40
N TRP A 330 22.70 22.64 22.65
CA TRP A 330 21.52 21.77 22.65
C TRP A 330 21.87 20.34 22.19
N LEU A 331 22.68 20.19 21.14
CA LEU A 331 23.16 18.89 20.68
C LEU A 331 24.02 18.21 21.75
N LYS A 332 24.98 18.92 22.34
CA LYS A 332 25.80 18.36 23.44
C LYS A 332 24.93 17.91 24.63
N ALA A 333 23.87 18.66 24.95
CA ALA A 333 22.98 18.33 26.06
C ALA A 333 22.00 17.18 25.75
N LYS A 334 21.48 17.11 24.52
CA LYS A 334 20.41 16.15 24.15
C LYS A 334 20.92 14.87 23.50
N PHE A 335 22.05 14.91 22.81
CA PHE A 335 22.67 13.75 22.18
C PHE A 335 22.89 12.56 23.14
N PRO A 336 23.45 12.73 24.36
CA PRO A 336 23.61 11.60 25.28
C PRO A 336 22.27 10.98 25.68
N VAL A 337 21.21 11.78 25.87
CA VAL A 337 19.86 11.29 26.22
C VAL A 337 19.24 10.49 25.08
N TYR A 338 19.32 10.98 23.84
CA TYR A 338 18.82 10.25 22.68
C TYR A 338 19.63 8.98 22.39
N SER A 339 20.95 9.01 22.57
CA SER A 339 21.81 7.84 22.39
C SER A 339 21.52 6.74 23.42
N ALA A 340 21.22 7.13 24.66
CA ALA A 340 20.80 6.20 25.72
C ALA A 340 19.42 5.61 25.41
N TYR A 341 18.46 6.45 25.00
CA TYR A 341 17.11 6.01 24.62
C TYR A 341 17.10 5.03 23.44
N ILE A 342 17.92 5.29 22.41
CA ILE A 342 18.07 4.38 21.27
C ILE A 342 18.73 3.07 21.70
N ARG A 343 19.77 3.13 22.54
CA ARG A 343 20.44 1.93 23.06
C ARG A 343 19.49 1.06 23.90
N GLU A 344 18.66 1.67 24.75
CA GLU A 344 17.73 0.95 25.62
C GLU A 344 16.50 0.41 24.88
N ASN A 345 15.89 1.21 23.99
CA ASN A 345 14.62 0.82 23.36
C ASN A 345 14.78 0.15 21.99
N VAL A 346 15.82 0.50 21.22
CA VAL A 346 16.01 -0.02 19.85
C VAL A 346 17.10 -1.11 19.82
N GLY A 347 18.10 -1.01 20.69
CA GLY A 347 19.16 -2.02 20.86
C GLY A 347 18.65 -3.47 20.99
N PRO A 348 17.73 -3.79 21.91
CA PRO A 348 17.23 -5.16 22.09
C PRO A 348 16.42 -5.68 20.89
N PHE A 349 15.77 -4.80 20.12
CA PHE A 349 15.09 -5.20 18.89
C PHE A 349 16.09 -5.51 17.77
N LEU A 350 17.13 -4.70 17.62
CA LEU A 350 18.19 -4.93 16.63
C LEU A 350 18.94 -6.24 16.91
N SER A 351 19.24 -6.55 18.18
CA SER A 351 19.88 -7.81 18.54
C SER A 351 18.95 -9.01 18.31
N LEU A 352 17.66 -8.88 18.60
CA LEU A 352 16.67 -9.94 18.36
C LEU A 352 16.49 -10.21 16.86
N VAL A 353 16.39 -9.16 16.03
CA VAL A 353 16.32 -9.29 14.57
C VAL A 353 17.58 -9.96 14.04
N TRP A 354 18.75 -9.57 14.54
CA TRP A 354 20.03 -10.16 14.12
C TRP A 354 20.13 -11.64 14.47
N GLN A 355 19.72 -12.03 15.67
CA GLN A 355 19.69 -13.44 16.11
C GLN A 355 18.71 -14.26 15.26
N ASN A 356 17.49 -13.79 15.06
CA ASN A 356 16.50 -14.48 14.22
C ASN A 356 16.98 -14.66 12.77
N LEU A 357 17.73 -13.70 12.25
CA LEU A 357 18.26 -13.76 10.89
C LEU A 357 19.40 -14.80 10.77
N LEU A 358 20.26 -14.90 11.80
CA LEU A 358 21.27 -15.96 11.90
C LEU A 358 20.62 -17.35 12.03
N ASP A 359 19.62 -17.49 12.89
CA ASP A 359 18.91 -18.76 13.09
C ASP A 359 18.17 -19.19 11.82
N PHE A 360 17.55 -18.24 11.11
CA PHE A 360 16.95 -18.49 9.81
C PHE A 360 17.97 -18.97 8.78
N LEU A 361 19.15 -18.34 8.70
CA LEU A 361 20.20 -18.75 7.76
C LEU A 361 20.73 -20.15 8.08
N ILE A 362 20.91 -20.49 9.36
CA ILE A 362 21.32 -21.83 9.79
C ILE A 362 20.23 -22.86 9.47
N ALA A 363 18.97 -22.55 9.75
CA ALA A 363 17.83 -23.42 9.45
C ALA A 363 17.64 -23.64 7.93
N ALA A 364 17.82 -22.58 7.13
CA ALA A 364 17.78 -22.64 5.69
C ALA A 364 18.92 -23.51 5.13
N GLU A 365 20.15 -23.36 5.65
CA GLU A 365 21.30 -24.18 5.24
C GLU A 365 21.07 -25.67 5.55
N LEU A 366 20.58 -25.98 6.76
CA LEU A 366 20.28 -27.36 7.19
C LEU A 366 19.13 -27.99 6.40
N THR A 367 18.06 -27.24 6.14
CA THR A 367 16.87 -27.73 5.44
C THR A 367 17.13 -27.91 3.95
N THR A 368 17.92 -27.02 3.33
CA THR A 368 18.22 -27.11 1.90
C THR A 368 19.31 -28.12 1.57
N ARG A 369 20.16 -28.54 2.52
CA ARG A 369 21.25 -29.51 2.30
C ARG A 369 20.81 -30.86 1.69
N PRO A 370 19.78 -31.57 2.22
CA PRO A 370 19.32 -32.83 1.62
C PRO A 370 18.69 -32.62 0.24
N HIS A 371 17.96 -31.52 0.04
CA HIS A 371 17.38 -31.19 -1.26
C HIS A 371 18.46 -30.87 -2.30
N ARG A 372 19.50 -30.11 -1.95
CA ARG A 372 20.66 -29.84 -2.82
C ARG A 372 21.38 -31.13 -3.19
N ALA A 373 21.62 -32.03 -2.24
CA ALA A 373 22.25 -33.32 -2.50
C ALA A 373 21.42 -34.20 -3.46
N TRP A 374 20.10 -34.24 -3.26
CA TRP A 374 19.19 -34.95 -4.16
C TRP A 374 19.17 -34.34 -5.57
N LEU A 375 19.16 -33.01 -5.66
CA LEU A 375 19.11 -32.28 -6.93
C LEU A 375 20.41 -32.48 -7.73
N VAL A 376 21.56 -32.52 -7.06
CA VAL A 376 22.86 -32.87 -7.67
C VAL A 376 22.86 -34.31 -8.18
N ALA A 377 22.35 -35.27 -7.40
CA ALA A 377 22.26 -36.66 -7.83
C ALA A 377 21.35 -36.81 -9.07
N LYS A 378 20.19 -36.14 -9.07
CA LYS A 378 19.28 -36.17 -10.23
C LYS A 378 19.80 -35.41 -11.43
N ALA A 379 20.57 -34.34 -11.23
CA ALA A 379 21.25 -33.64 -12.29
C ALA A 379 22.35 -34.52 -12.94
N ALA A 380 23.03 -35.37 -12.16
CA ALA A 380 23.98 -36.34 -12.67
C ALA A 380 23.31 -37.48 -13.46
N ASP A 381 22.15 -37.98 -13.00
CA ASP A 381 21.35 -38.95 -13.75
C ASP A 381 20.86 -38.34 -15.09
N PHE A 382 20.41 -37.08 -15.06
CA PHE A 382 20.00 -36.35 -16.24
C PHE A 382 21.16 -36.06 -17.18
N TYR A 383 22.36 -35.78 -16.64
CA TYR A 383 23.60 -35.62 -17.41
C TYR A 383 23.91 -36.87 -18.22
N GLN A 384 23.87 -38.06 -17.61
CA GLN A 384 24.14 -39.32 -18.30
C GLN A 384 23.09 -39.59 -19.39
N TRP A 385 21.81 -39.38 -19.08
CA TRP A 385 20.72 -39.56 -20.02
C TRP A 385 20.79 -38.60 -21.23
N ALA A 386 21.11 -37.32 -20.99
CA ALA A 386 21.22 -36.31 -22.04
C ALA A 386 22.47 -36.52 -22.93
N TYR A 387 23.58 -36.99 -22.35
CA TYR A 387 24.80 -37.32 -23.08
C TYR A 387 24.60 -38.51 -24.04
N GLU A 388 23.84 -39.53 -23.63
CA GLU A 388 23.54 -40.71 -24.47
C GLU A 388 22.61 -40.38 -25.65
N LEU A 389 21.72 -39.40 -25.51
CA LEU A 389 20.71 -39.08 -26.53
C LEU A 389 21.28 -38.26 -27.70
N SER A 390 22.29 -37.40 -27.47
CA SER A 390 22.91 -36.56 -28.50
C SER A 390 24.18 -35.85 -27.98
N PRO A 391 25.39 -36.36 -28.30
CA PRO A 391 26.65 -35.79 -27.81
C PRO A 391 26.97 -34.40 -28.37
N GLU A 392 26.50 -34.07 -29.60
CA GLU A 392 26.78 -32.77 -30.24
C GLU A 392 25.99 -31.61 -29.60
N THR A 393 24.71 -31.80 -29.28
CA THR A 393 23.91 -30.77 -28.59
C THR A 393 24.37 -30.60 -27.14
N TRP A 394 24.89 -31.67 -26.52
CA TRP A 394 25.42 -31.61 -25.17
C TRP A 394 26.72 -30.79 -25.10
N ALA A 395 27.63 -30.95 -26.06
CA ALA A 395 28.84 -30.14 -26.13
C ALA A 395 28.54 -28.64 -26.17
N TRP A 396 27.49 -28.24 -26.90
CA TRP A 396 27.04 -26.84 -26.98
C TRP A 396 26.39 -26.35 -25.66
N CYS A 397 25.53 -27.14 -25.04
CA CYS A 397 24.94 -26.82 -23.74
C CYS A 397 26.00 -26.72 -22.63
N TYR A 398 26.97 -27.63 -22.65
CA TYR A 398 28.10 -27.65 -21.72
C TYR A 398 28.99 -26.42 -21.88
N SER A 399 29.37 -26.07 -23.11
CA SER A 399 30.14 -24.83 -23.36
C SER A 399 29.36 -23.59 -22.94
N SER A 400 28.04 -23.58 -23.14
CA SER A 400 27.18 -22.45 -22.73
C SER A 400 27.06 -22.32 -21.21
N LEU A 401 27.05 -23.44 -20.49
CA LEU A 401 26.96 -23.47 -19.02
C LEU A 401 28.29 -23.07 -18.36
N VAL A 402 29.43 -23.54 -18.90
CA VAL A 402 30.77 -23.09 -18.47
C VAL A 402 30.93 -21.59 -18.73
N TRP A 403 30.49 -21.11 -19.90
CA TRP A 403 30.49 -19.68 -20.20
C TRP A 403 29.62 -18.88 -19.23
N LEU A 404 28.40 -19.32 -18.94
CA LEU A 404 27.52 -18.68 -17.96
C LEU A 404 28.15 -18.62 -16.55
N LEU A 405 28.81 -19.69 -16.11
CA LEU A 405 29.50 -19.70 -14.81
C LEU A 405 30.71 -18.76 -14.77
N GLN A 406 31.46 -18.66 -15.87
CA GLN A 406 32.55 -17.68 -16.01
C GLN A 406 32.02 -16.25 -15.97
N VAL A 407 30.91 -15.97 -16.67
CA VAL A 407 30.25 -14.66 -16.64
C VAL A 407 29.79 -14.31 -15.22
N VAL A 408 29.18 -15.25 -14.50
CA VAL A 408 28.79 -15.04 -13.09
C VAL A 408 30.02 -14.74 -12.21
N GLN A 409 31.14 -15.42 -12.43
CA GLN A 409 32.39 -15.17 -11.71
C GLN A 409 32.93 -13.74 -11.97
N GLU A 410 32.87 -13.26 -13.21
CA GLU A 410 33.30 -11.90 -13.57
C GLU A 410 32.39 -10.83 -12.96
N TYR A 411 31.07 -11.01 -13.03
CA TYR A 411 30.12 -10.08 -12.42
C TYR A 411 30.23 -10.03 -10.90
N LEU A 412 30.44 -11.19 -10.26
CA LEU A 412 30.73 -11.24 -8.85
C LEU A 412 31.96 -10.37 -8.54
N LEU A 413 33.08 -10.58 -9.23
CA LEU A 413 34.30 -9.81 -9.01
C LEU A 413 34.10 -8.30 -9.20
N LEU A 414 33.25 -7.90 -10.16
CA LEU A 414 32.89 -6.51 -10.42
C LEU A 414 32.04 -5.90 -9.28
N VAL A 415 31.06 -6.65 -8.77
CA VAL A 415 30.26 -6.25 -7.60
C VAL A 415 31.16 -6.03 -6.38
N TRP A 416 32.13 -6.92 -6.15
CA TRP A 416 33.10 -6.76 -5.04
C TRP A 416 33.96 -5.50 -5.18
N LYS A 417 34.48 -5.23 -6.39
CA LYS A 417 35.24 -4.00 -6.65
C LYS A 417 34.42 -2.75 -6.34
N HIS A 418 33.15 -2.71 -6.74
CA HIS A 418 32.29 -1.58 -6.46
C HIS A 418 31.90 -1.46 -4.98
N SER A 419 31.63 -2.58 -4.29
CA SER A 419 31.32 -2.53 -2.86
C SER A 419 32.50 -2.04 -2.03
N VAL A 420 33.73 -2.44 -2.37
CA VAL A 420 34.94 -1.95 -1.72
C VAL A 420 35.15 -0.46 -2.01
N HIS A 421 34.90 0.00 -3.23
CA HIS A 421 35.03 1.42 -3.59
C HIS A 421 34.00 2.31 -2.86
N LEU A 422 32.74 1.87 -2.80
CA LEU A 422 31.68 2.55 -2.03
C LEU A 422 32.00 2.60 -0.54
N ALA A 423 32.50 1.49 0.03
CA ALA A 423 32.89 1.43 1.42
C ALA A 423 34.06 2.38 1.73
N LEU A 424 35.07 2.44 0.87
CA LEU A 424 36.19 3.38 0.99
C LEU A 424 35.75 4.84 0.83
N GLY A 425 34.84 5.13 -0.11
CA GLY A 425 34.26 6.47 -0.29
C GLY A 425 33.44 6.92 0.92
N ALA A 426 32.65 6.02 1.49
CA ALA A 426 31.92 6.27 2.74
C ALA A 426 32.87 6.52 3.92
N TYR A 427 33.99 5.78 3.99
CA TYR A 427 35.03 6.00 5.00
C TYR A 427 35.72 7.37 4.86
N GLN A 428 36.08 7.76 3.64
CA GLN A 428 36.68 9.09 3.38
C GLN A 428 35.72 10.21 3.76
N TRP A 429 34.45 10.11 3.35
CA TRP A 429 33.42 11.08 3.74
C TRP A 429 33.23 11.15 5.26
N LEU A 430 33.19 10.01 5.95
CA LEU A 430 33.06 9.96 7.41
C LEU A 430 34.28 10.58 8.10
N LYS A 431 35.49 10.34 7.59
CA LYS A 431 36.72 10.92 8.12
C LYS A 431 36.75 12.44 7.96
N ASP A 432 36.25 12.97 6.85
CA ASP A 432 36.27 14.41 6.56
C ASP A 432 35.18 15.20 7.32
N ASN A 433 34.12 14.53 7.78
CA ASN A 433 32.95 15.18 8.40
C ASN A 433 32.78 14.92 9.91
N ILE A 434 33.67 14.15 10.55
CA ILE A 434 33.54 13.75 11.96
C ILE A 434 34.83 14.07 12.76
N SER A 435 34.67 14.52 14.01
CA SER A 435 35.75 14.93 14.93
C SER A 435 36.67 13.78 15.39
N GLU A 436 37.96 14.12 15.60
CA GLU A 436 39.12 13.23 15.84
C GLU A 436 38.95 12.17 16.95
N SER A 437 38.06 12.37 17.92
CA SER A 437 37.89 11.43 19.05
C SER A 437 37.00 10.21 18.74
N SER A 438 36.24 10.24 17.63
CA SER A 438 35.38 9.12 17.21
C SER A 438 35.91 8.36 15.98
N THR A 439 36.99 8.86 15.39
CA THR A 439 37.62 8.25 14.20
C THR A 439 38.23 6.88 14.48
N GLU A 440 38.78 6.64 15.68
CA GLU A 440 39.41 5.34 16.00
C GLU A 440 38.39 4.20 16.11
N SER A 441 37.27 4.40 16.83
CA SER A 441 36.23 3.37 16.96
C SER A 441 35.51 3.08 15.63
N VAL A 442 35.34 4.11 14.80
CA VAL A 442 34.82 3.97 13.43
C VAL A 442 35.82 3.22 12.54
N GLN A 443 37.12 3.47 12.68
CA GLN A 443 38.17 2.75 11.94
C GLN A 443 38.21 1.26 12.28
N GLU A 444 38.13 0.89 13.56
CA GLU A 444 38.11 -0.51 13.99
C GLU A 444 36.87 -1.23 13.48
N THR A 445 35.70 -0.59 13.61
CA THR A 445 34.43 -1.15 13.12
C THR A 445 34.44 -1.33 11.61
N PHE A 446 34.96 -0.35 10.87
CA PHE A 446 35.08 -0.42 9.41
C PHE A 446 36.05 -1.52 8.96
N ARG A 447 37.24 -1.61 9.58
CA ARG A 447 38.21 -2.67 9.29
C ARG A 447 37.63 -4.05 9.56
N TRP A 448 36.87 -4.20 10.65
CA TRP A 448 36.20 -5.45 10.98
C TRP A 448 35.15 -5.84 9.93
N ILE A 449 34.31 -4.90 9.49
CA ILE A 449 33.29 -5.15 8.44
C ILE A 449 33.97 -5.52 7.12
N LEU A 450 35.01 -4.78 6.71
CA LEU A 450 35.73 -5.02 5.47
C LEU A 450 36.41 -6.40 5.48
N THR A 451 37.06 -6.75 6.60
CA THR A 451 37.73 -8.04 6.73
C THR A 451 36.72 -9.18 6.66
N ARG A 452 35.59 -9.06 7.37
CA ARG A 452 34.57 -10.11 7.42
C ARG A 452 33.83 -10.31 6.09
N THR A 453 33.53 -9.21 5.40
CA THR A 453 32.95 -9.27 4.05
C THR A 453 33.94 -9.87 3.04
N GLN A 454 35.22 -9.55 3.15
CA GLN A 454 36.27 -10.13 2.31
C GLN A 454 36.45 -11.63 2.52
N THR A 455 36.33 -12.13 3.76
CA THR A 455 36.41 -13.58 4.03
C THR A 455 35.25 -14.34 3.39
N TYR A 456 34.01 -13.85 3.52
CA TYR A 456 32.85 -14.47 2.87
C TYR A 456 32.92 -14.39 1.34
N TRP A 457 33.46 -13.29 0.81
CA TRP A 457 33.70 -13.14 -0.62
C TRP A 457 34.69 -14.19 -1.16
N GLN A 458 35.81 -14.40 -0.46
CA GLN A 458 36.80 -15.41 -0.83
C GLN A 458 36.22 -16.82 -0.77
N LEU A 459 35.36 -17.13 0.20
CA LEU A 459 34.64 -18.40 0.27
C LEU A 459 33.70 -18.59 -0.92
N ALA A 460 32.94 -17.57 -1.32
CA ALA A 460 32.05 -17.65 -2.47
C ALA A 460 32.83 -17.81 -3.79
N TYR A 461 33.92 -17.06 -3.95
CA TYR A 461 34.78 -17.14 -5.14
C TYR A 461 35.46 -18.51 -5.26
N THR A 462 35.98 -19.05 -4.15
CA THR A 462 36.63 -20.37 -4.13
C THR A 462 35.62 -21.51 -4.33
N TRP A 463 34.39 -21.36 -3.85
CA TRP A 463 33.32 -22.30 -4.16
C TRP A 463 32.95 -22.30 -5.65
N CYS A 464 32.80 -21.12 -6.27
CA CYS A 464 32.55 -21.03 -7.71
C CYS A 464 33.71 -21.62 -8.53
N SER A 465 34.96 -21.29 -8.20
CA SER A 465 36.13 -21.79 -8.94
C SER A 465 36.33 -23.31 -8.79
N SER A 466 36.13 -23.85 -7.58
CA SER A 466 36.18 -25.30 -7.36
C SER A 466 35.07 -26.02 -8.10
N THR A 467 33.86 -25.46 -8.14
CA THR A 467 32.73 -26.01 -8.91
C THR A 467 33.01 -26.00 -10.41
N ILE A 468 33.61 -24.92 -10.96
CA ILE A 468 34.04 -24.86 -12.37
C ILE A 468 35.12 -25.91 -12.66
N SER A 469 36.10 -26.09 -11.76
CA SER A 469 37.15 -27.10 -11.96
C SER A 469 36.63 -28.54 -11.86
N ALA A 470 35.60 -28.77 -11.06
CA ALA A 470 34.97 -30.07 -10.86
C ALA A 470 34.01 -30.45 -12.01
N THR A 471 33.49 -29.46 -12.73
CA THR A 471 32.65 -29.67 -13.93
C THR A 471 33.47 -29.77 -15.22
N VAL A 472 34.74 -29.32 -15.22
CA VAL A 472 35.68 -29.38 -16.36
C VAL A 472 36.50 -30.67 -16.46
N LYS A 473 36.54 -31.47 -15.40
CA LYS A 473 37.02 -32.86 -15.44
C LYS A 473 35.87 -33.82 -15.64
#